data_AF-A0A2V9F5F9-F1
#
_entry.id   AF-A0A2V9F5F9-F1
#
_cell.length_a   1.000
_cell.length_b   1.000
_cell.length_c   1.000
_cell.angle_alpha   90.00
_cell.angle_beta   90.00
_cell.angle_gamma   90.00
#
_symmetry.space_group_name_H-M   'P 1'
#
loop_
_entity.id
_entity.type
_entity.pdbx_description
1 polymer ?
#
loop_
_entity_poly.entity_id
_entity_poly.type
_entity_poly.pdbx_seq_one_letter_code
_entity_poly.pdbx_strand_id
1 'polypeptide(L)'
;MRNNLGYTVSYANKMDLAKMTPKGGLSSTGYCLAQTPSVGAEYLVYAPNGGSFTVNLSATTRVLNVEWFDPSSGSTTSGGSVSGGSTQTFTPPFSGDAVLYLVDAAGHN
;
A
#
# COMPACT_ATOMS: atom_id res chain seq x y z
N MET A 1 15.46 12.73 -14.21
CA MET A 1 15.03 11.53 -13.44
C MET A 1 15.09 11.77 -11.92
N ARG A 2 14.57 12.87 -11.35
CA ARG A 2 14.62 13.15 -9.89
C ARG A 2 13.56 14.20 -9.50
N ASN A 3 12.26 13.88 -9.45
CA ASN A 3 11.26 14.80 -8.88
C ASN A 3 10.06 14.11 -8.21
N ASN A 4 10.22 12.85 -7.83
CA ASN A 4 9.10 12.01 -7.38
C ASN A 4 9.08 11.86 -5.85
N LEU A 5 10.21 12.03 -5.16
CA LEU A 5 10.30 11.89 -3.70
C LEU A 5 9.66 13.05 -2.91
N GLY A 6 9.52 14.23 -3.51
CA GLY A 6 9.00 15.43 -2.81
C GLY A 6 7.52 15.32 -2.43
N TYR A 7 6.70 14.71 -3.29
CA TYR A 7 5.27 14.54 -3.02
C TYR A 7 5.00 13.45 -1.98
N THR A 8 5.82 12.40 -1.96
CA THR A 8 5.73 11.32 -0.96
C THR A 8 6.00 11.83 0.44
N VAL A 9 7.03 12.67 0.62
CA VAL A 9 7.37 13.21 1.93
C VAL A 9 6.32 14.22 2.39
N SER A 10 5.78 15.04 1.49
CA SER A 10 4.69 15.97 1.81
C SER A 10 3.39 15.25 2.21
N TYR A 11 3.01 14.18 1.51
CA TYR A 11 1.83 13.39 1.89
C TYR A 11 2.11 12.51 3.12
N ALA A 12 3.34 12.02 3.28
CA ALA A 12 3.82 11.37 4.49
C ALA A 12 3.84 12.26 5.73
N ASN A 13 3.66 13.57 5.57
CA ASN A 13 3.50 14.48 6.70
C ASN A 13 2.03 14.70 7.08
N LYS A 14 1.07 14.39 6.18
CA LYS A 14 -0.36 14.71 6.37
C LYS A 14 -1.19 13.58 6.99
N MET A 15 -0.80 12.32 6.78
CA MET A 15 -1.34 11.15 7.50
C MET A 15 -0.28 10.73 8.51
N ASP A 16 -0.68 10.22 9.68
CA ASP A 16 0.21 9.85 10.80
C ASP A 16 1.17 8.70 10.41
N LEU A 17 2.17 9.06 9.61
CA LEU A 17 3.13 8.22 8.91
C LEU A 17 4.47 8.17 9.64
N ALA A 18 4.55 8.81 10.81
CA ALA A 18 5.70 8.84 11.70
C ALA A 18 6.12 7.44 12.19
N LYS A 19 5.27 6.42 12.01
CA LYS A 19 5.55 5.02 12.39
C LYS A 19 5.91 4.10 11.22
N MET A 20 5.73 4.51 9.96
CA MET A 20 5.91 3.62 8.81
C MET A 20 7.28 3.82 8.15
N THR A 21 7.97 2.71 7.85
CA THR A 21 9.27 2.76 7.18
C THR A 21 9.08 2.81 5.66
N PRO A 22 9.59 3.83 4.95
CA PRO A 22 9.54 3.88 3.50
C PRO A 22 10.37 2.74 2.90
N LYS A 23 9.72 1.88 2.12
CA LYS A 23 10.30 0.72 1.44
C LYS A 23 10.05 0.85 -0.07
N GLY A 24 10.66 1.87 -0.67
CA GLY A 24 10.50 2.17 -2.10
C GLY A 24 10.85 1.01 -3.05
N GLY A 25 11.64 0.03 -2.61
CA GLY A 25 11.95 -1.19 -3.38
C GLY A 25 10.87 -2.28 -3.38
N LEU A 26 9.80 -2.15 -2.60
CA LEU A 26 8.74 -3.16 -2.51
C LEU A 26 7.58 -2.92 -3.48
N SER A 27 7.51 -1.77 -4.15
CA SER A 27 6.49 -1.53 -5.17
C SER A 27 7.06 -0.85 -6.40
N SER A 28 6.56 -1.25 -7.58
CA SER A 28 6.93 -0.63 -8.86
C SER A 28 6.49 0.84 -8.99
N THR A 29 5.60 1.33 -8.11
CA THR A 29 5.26 2.75 -8.03
C THR A 29 6.36 3.60 -7.39
N GLY A 30 7.30 2.97 -6.66
CA GLY A 30 8.33 3.66 -5.87
C GLY A 30 7.81 4.25 -4.55
N TYR A 31 6.51 4.11 -4.26
CA TYR A 31 5.86 4.67 -3.08
C TYR A 31 5.17 3.57 -2.27
N CYS A 32 5.97 2.81 -1.54
CA CYS A 32 5.49 1.77 -0.64
C CYS A 32 6.00 2.02 0.78
N LEU A 33 5.07 1.99 1.72
CA LEU A 33 5.28 2.03 3.15
C LEU A 33 4.84 0.68 3.68
N ALA A 34 5.69 0.02 4.46
CA ALA A 34 5.38 -1.31 4.96
C ALA A 34 5.87 -1.43 6.39
N GLN A 35 5.03 -2.03 7.23
CA GLN A 35 5.39 -2.56 8.53
C GLN A 35 5.14 -4.07 8.49
N THR A 36 6.18 -4.82 8.80
CA THR A 36 6.13 -6.29 8.75
C THR A 36 6.53 -6.88 10.11
N PRO A 37 5.80 -6.55 11.20
CA PRO A 37 5.94 -7.27 12.46
C PRO A 37 5.52 -8.74 12.28
N SER A 38 5.91 -9.59 13.24
CA SER A 38 5.62 -11.03 13.22
C SER A 38 4.11 -11.36 13.22
N VAL A 39 3.27 -10.42 13.67
CA VAL A 39 1.81 -10.45 13.64
C VAL A 39 1.34 -9.01 13.37
N GLY A 40 0.32 -8.83 12.52
CA GLY A 40 -0.21 -7.49 12.19
C GLY A 40 0.60 -6.78 11.10
N ALA A 41 1.02 -7.49 10.06
CA ALA A 41 1.69 -6.85 8.92
C ALA A 41 0.74 -5.88 8.20
N GLU A 42 1.23 -4.70 7.85
CA GLU A 42 0.49 -3.68 7.12
C GLU A 42 1.36 -3.08 6.01
N TYR A 43 0.76 -2.85 4.85
CA TYR A 43 1.39 -2.22 3.71
C TYR A 43 0.48 -1.13 3.18
N LEU A 44 1.06 0.03 2.89
CA LEU A 44 0.40 1.15 2.28
C LEU A 44 1.18 1.54 1.04
N VAL A 45 0.54 1.45 -0.12
CA VAL A 45 1.14 1.74 -1.42
C VAL A 45 0.35 2.82 -2.10
N TYR A 46 1.03 3.88 -2.54
CA TYR A 46 0.41 4.94 -3.31
C TYR A 46 0.67 4.74 -4.80
N ALA A 47 -0.41 4.81 -5.58
CA ALA A 47 -0.41 4.68 -7.03
C ALA A 47 -0.95 5.99 -7.65
N PRO A 48 -0.06 6.93 -8.02
CA PRO A 48 -0.47 8.17 -8.67
C PRO A 48 -0.98 7.90 -10.08
N ASN A 49 -2.10 8.52 -10.45
CA ASN A 49 -2.85 8.26 -11.70
C ASN A 49 -3.47 6.85 -11.84
N GLY A 50 -3.34 6.00 -10.82
CA GLY A 50 -3.91 4.65 -10.81
C GLY A 50 -3.13 3.68 -11.70
N GLY A 51 -3.82 2.69 -12.26
CA GLY A 51 -3.21 1.64 -13.07
C GLY A 51 -2.68 0.46 -12.25
N SER A 52 -2.27 -0.60 -12.96
CA SER A 52 -1.77 -1.81 -12.32
C SER A 52 -0.34 -1.61 -11.83
N PHE A 53 -0.08 -2.07 -10.60
CA PHE A 53 1.26 -2.07 -10.03
C PHE A 53 1.49 -3.34 -9.22
N THR A 54 2.75 -3.66 -9.00
CA THR A 54 3.15 -4.82 -8.21
C THR A 54 3.56 -4.40 -6.80
N VAL A 55 3.26 -5.27 -5.84
CA VAL A 55 3.71 -5.15 -4.45
C VAL A 55 4.33 -6.48 -4.04
N ASN A 56 5.56 -6.41 -3.53
CA ASN A 56 6.25 -7.57 -3.02
C ASN A 56 5.81 -7.87 -1.58
N LEU A 57 5.02 -8.94 -1.41
CA LEU A 57 4.52 -9.40 -0.12
C LEU A 57 5.33 -10.58 0.43
N SER A 58 6.55 -10.82 -0.08
CA SER A 58 7.41 -11.91 0.40
C SER A 58 7.83 -11.80 1.87
N ALA A 59 7.66 -10.60 2.46
CA ALA A 59 8.00 -10.34 3.85
C ALA A 59 6.98 -10.92 4.86
N THR A 60 5.80 -11.38 4.41
CA THR A 60 4.81 -12.08 5.24
C THR A 60 4.23 -13.25 4.47
N THR A 61 3.94 -14.37 5.13
CA THR A 61 3.22 -15.51 4.52
C THR A 61 1.74 -15.54 4.90
N ARG A 62 1.28 -14.54 5.65
CA ARG A 62 -0.10 -14.44 6.13
C ARG A 62 -1.04 -13.90 5.06
N VAL A 63 -2.34 -14.09 5.28
CA VAL A 63 -3.38 -13.50 4.43
C VAL A 63 -3.58 -12.05 4.83
N LEU A 64 -3.55 -11.16 3.84
CA LEU A 64 -3.77 -9.73 4.00
C LEU A 64 -5.12 -9.35 3.37
N ASN A 65 -5.92 -8.57 4.08
CA ASN A 65 -7.09 -7.88 3.53
C ASN A 65 -6.62 -6.74 2.65
N VAL A 66 -7.29 -6.58 1.51
CA VAL A 66 -7.03 -5.56 0.51
C VAL A 66 -8.09 -4.47 0.62
N GLU A 67 -7.65 -3.24 0.75
CA GLU A 67 -8.50 -2.06 0.76
C GLU A 67 -7.93 -0.98 -0.16
N TRP A 68 -8.81 -0.34 -0.91
CA TRP A 68 -8.52 0.75 -1.81
C TRP A 68 -9.11 2.02 -1.25
N PHE A 69 -8.29 3.01 -0.98
CA PHE A 69 -8.72 4.35 -0.60
C PHE A 69 -8.54 5.30 -1.79
N ASP A 70 -9.64 5.96 -2.14
CA ASP A 70 -9.67 7.02 -3.14
C ASP A 70 -9.50 8.38 -2.44
N PRO A 71 -8.32 9.03 -2.54
CA PRO A 71 -8.08 10.34 -1.94
C PRO A 71 -8.87 11.47 -2.60
N SER A 72 -9.40 11.27 -3.81
CA SER A 72 -10.19 12.30 -4.52
C SER A 72 -11.61 12.39 -3.97
N SER A 73 -12.20 11.25 -3.60
CA SER A 73 -13.56 11.17 -3.04
C SER A 73 -13.59 10.91 -1.53
N GLY A 74 -12.46 10.49 -0.93
CA GLY A 74 -12.37 10.05 0.45
C GLY A 74 -13.02 8.69 0.73
N SER A 75 -13.35 7.92 -0.32
CA SER A 75 -14.06 6.64 -0.18
C SER A 75 -13.11 5.45 -0.10
N THR A 76 -13.45 4.46 0.73
CA THR A 76 -12.76 3.16 0.78
C THR A 76 -13.56 2.08 0.05
N THR A 77 -12.86 1.18 -0.62
CA THR A 77 -13.42 0.03 -1.34
C THR A 77 -12.60 -1.21 -1.03
N SER A 78 -13.22 -2.29 -0.57
CA SER A 78 -12.50 -3.55 -0.35
C SER A 78 -12.11 -4.21 -1.67
N GLY A 79 -10.86 -4.64 -1.78
CA GLY A 79 -10.32 -5.43 -2.90
C GLY A 79 -10.27 -6.93 -2.63
N GLY A 80 -10.87 -7.41 -1.53
CA GLY A 80 -10.84 -8.81 -1.12
C GLY A 80 -9.65 -9.14 -0.21
N SER A 81 -9.07 -10.34 -0.37
CA SER A 81 -7.94 -10.81 0.42
C SER A 81 -6.88 -11.47 -0.44
N VAL A 82 -5.62 -11.32 -0.07
CA VAL A 82 -4.47 -11.81 -0.81
C VAL A 82 -3.50 -12.56 0.11
N SER A 83 -2.97 -13.68 -0.34
CA SER A 83 -1.92 -14.39 0.40
C SER A 83 -0.58 -13.70 0.21
N GLY A 84 0.12 -13.43 1.32
CA GLY A 84 1.52 -13.04 1.31
C GLY A 84 2.44 -14.16 0.81
N GLY A 85 3.73 -13.85 0.71
CA GLY A 85 4.80 -14.79 0.33
C GLY A 85 5.31 -14.62 -1.09
N SER A 86 4.60 -13.81 -1.90
CA SER A 86 4.90 -13.58 -3.31
C SER A 86 4.66 -12.14 -3.71
N THR A 87 5.23 -11.73 -4.85
CA THR A 87 4.85 -10.47 -5.50
C THR A 87 3.46 -10.61 -6.10
N GLN A 88 2.57 -9.66 -5.79
CA GLN A 88 1.19 -9.63 -6.27
C GLN A 88 0.93 -8.36 -7.07
N THR A 89 0.05 -8.46 -8.07
CA THR A 89 -0.35 -7.32 -8.91
C THR A 89 -1.70 -6.80 -8.43
N PHE A 90 -1.78 -5.50 -8.22
CA PHE A 90 -2.98 -4.80 -7.77
C PHE A 90 -3.41 -3.77 -8.80
N THR A 91 -4.70 -3.70 -9.05
CA THR A 91 -5.32 -2.72 -9.95
C THR A 91 -6.46 -2.03 -9.21
N PRO A 92 -6.43 -0.70 -9.06
CA PRO A 92 -7.52 0.02 -8.40
C PRO A 92 -8.81 -0.10 -9.23
N PRO A 93 -9.98 -0.23 -8.58
CA PRO A 93 -11.27 -0.32 -9.27
C PRO A 93 -11.77 1.04 -9.80
N PHE A 94 -10.99 2.11 -9.61
CA PHE A 94 -11.30 3.48 -10.03
C PHE A 94 -10.09 4.10 -10.75
N SER A 95 -10.35 5.19 -11.47
CA SER A 95 -9.33 5.97 -12.18
C SER A 95 -8.86 7.14 -11.33
N GLY A 96 -7.60 7.55 -11.52
CA GLY A 96 -6.99 8.63 -10.73
C GLY A 96 -6.12 8.08 -9.61
N ASP A 97 -5.77 8.95 -8.67
CA ASP A 97 -4.89 8.59 -7.56
C ASP A 97 -5.54 7.51 -6.69
N ALA A 98 -4.77 6.48 -6.32
CA ALA A 98 -5.25 5.40 -5.46
C ALA A 98 -4.25 5.10 -4.36
N VAL A 99 -4.76 4.80 -3.17
CA VAL A 99 -3.99 4.26 -2.06
C VAL A 99 -4.43 2.82 -1.84
N LEU A 100 -3.50 1.89 -1.94
CA LEU A 100 -3.70 0.50 -1.56
C LEU A 100 -3.27 0.33 -0.12
N TYR A 101 -4.17 -0.18 0.70
CA TYR A 101 -3.91 -0.60 2.07
C TYR A 101 -4.07 -2.12 2.17
N LEU A 102 -3.03 -2.78 2.68
CA LEU A 102 -3.01 -4.21 2.92
C LEU A 102 -2.78 -4.41 4.42
N VAL A 103 -3.63 -5.18 5.09
CA VAL A 103 -3.52 -5.43 6.52
C VAL A 103 -3.75 -6.90 6.83
N ASP A 104 -3.02 -7.43 7.80
CA ASP A 104 -3.20 -8.81 8.26
C ASP A 104 -4.64 -9.12 8.66
N ALA A 105 -5.22 -10.14 8.00
CA ALA A 105 -6.60 -10.56 8.21
C ALA A 105 -6.85 -11.10 9.62
N ALA A 106 -5.83 -11.65 10.28
CA ALA A 106 -5.94 -12.34 11.56
C ALA A 106 -5.43 -11.51 12.75
N GLY A 107 -4.58 -10.52 12.50
CA GLY A 107 -3.87 -9.73 13.50
C GLY A 107 -4.50 -8.37 13.82
N HIS A 108 -5.57 -7.98 13.13
CA HIS A 108 -6.35 -6.78 13.44
C HIS A 108 -7.54 -7.17 14.33
N ASN A 109 -7.31 -7.31 15.64
CA ASN A 109 -8.35 -7.38 16.68
C ASN A 109 -8.19 -6.21 17.64
#